data_AF-M0CQB1-F1
#
_entry.id   AF-M0CQB1-F1
#
_cell.length_a   1.000
_cell.length_b   1.000
_cell.length_c   1.000
_cell.angle_alpha   90.00
_cell.angle_beta   90.00
_cell.angle_gamma   90.00
#
_symmetry.space_group_name_H-M   'P 1'
#
loop_
_entity.id
_entity.type
_entity.pdbx_description
1 polymer ?
#
loop_
_entity_poly.entity_id
_entity_poly.type
_entity_poly.pdbx_seq_one_letter_code
_entity_poly.pdbx_strand_id
1 'polypeptide(L)'
;MVSSPDSHTTADPSFSERLVRVVVPIVVFAPVTVFLGYGGWILLTATAALVDYDPETETGEPLRERLLAWPERNRAVMRTNGRAELPVRP
;
A
#
# COMPACT_ATOMS: atom_id res chain seq x y z
N MET A 1 8.13 -57.26 -38.48
CA MET A 1 7.81 -55.91 -39.01
C MET A 1 7.38 -55.05 -37.84
N VAL A 2 8.29 -54.23 -37.33
CA VAL A 2 7.97 -53.18 -36.35
C VAL A 2 7.67 -51.92 -37.14
N SER A 3 6.43 -51.45 -37.08
CA SER A 3 6.07 -50.10 -37.50
C SER A 3 5.87 -49.25 -36.26
N SER A 4 6.75 -48.28 -36.06
CA SER A 4 6.41 -47.02 -35.39
C SER A 4 6.76 -45.93 -36.37
N PRO A 5 5.83 -45.01 -36.63
CA PRO A 5 6.11 -43.64 -36.17
C PRO A 5 4.83 -42.83 -35.87
N ASP A 6 4.64 -42.41 -34.62
CA ASP A 6 3.79 -41.24 -34.34
C ASP A 6 4.71 -40.08 -33.97
N SER A 7 5.25 -39.45 -35.01
CA SER A 7 5.92 -38.16 -34.88
C SER A 7 4.88 -37.11 -34.45
N HIS A 8 4.88 -36.73 -33.18
CA HIS A 8 4.28 -35.47 -32.75
C HIS A 8 5.01 -34.32 -33.46
N THR A 9 4.50 -33.94 -34.64
CA THR A 9 4.90 -32.71 -35.31
C THR A 9 4.27 -31.57 -34.53
N THR A 10 4.98 -31.07 -33.52
CA THR A 10 4.62 -29.82 -32.86
C THR A 10 5.02 -28.70 -33.81
N ALA A 11 4.12 -28.34 -34.72
CA ALA A 11 4.29 -27.16 -35.55
C ALA A 11 4.49 -25.94 -34.63
N ASP A 12 5.51 -25.13 -34.91
CA ASP A 12 5.77 -23.92 -34.13
C ASP A 12 4.53 -23.00 -34.16
N PRO A 13 4.05 -22.52 -33.00
CA PRO A 13 2.85 -21.69 -32.94
C PRO A 13 3.08 -20.40 -33.69
N SER A 14 2.06 -19.99 -34.44
CA SER A 14 2.05 -18.74 -35.21
C SER A 14 2.25 -17.52 -34.30
N PHE A 15 2.73 -16.41 -34.87
CA PHE A 15 2.90 -15.17 -34.10
C PHE A 15 1.59 -14.73 -33.43
N SER A 16 0.46 -14.88 -34.11
CA SER A 16 -0.86 -14.58 -33.57
C SER A 16 -1.21 -15.45 -32.35
N GLU A 17 -0.92 -16.75 -32.38
CA GLU A 17 -1.14 -17.63 -31.22
C GLU A 17 -0.23 -17.27 -30.05
N ARG A 18 1.03 -16.93 -30.31
CA ARG A 18 1.95 -16.45 -29.27
C ARG A 18 1.44 -15.16 -28.64
N LEU A 19 0.94 -14.22 -29.46
CA LEU A 19 0.39 -12.96 -29.00
C LEU A 19 -0.87 -13.16 -28.15
N VAL A 20 -1.83 -13.97 -28.61
CA VAL A 20 -3.04 -14.30 -27.86
C VAL A 20 -2.70 -14.97 -26.52
N ARG A 21 -1.73 -15.89 -26.52
CA ARG A 21 -1.26 -16.58 -25.31
C ARG A 21 -0.67 -15.62 -24.27
N VAL A 22 -0.17 -14.47 -24.67
CA VAL A 22 0.36 -13.43 -23.76
C VAL A 22 -0.71 -12.41 -23.38
N VAL A 23 -1.54 -11.97 -24.32
CA VAL A 23 -2.54 -10.92 -24.08
C VAL A 23 -3.66 -11.40 -23.17
N VAL A 24 -4.16 -12.63 -23.38
CA VAL A 24 -5.25 -13.20 -22.58
C VAL A 24 -4.94 -13.19 -21.07
N PRO A 25 -3.80 -13.72 -20.58
CA PRO A 25 -3.51 -13.66 -19.16
C PRO A 25 -3.33 -12.24 -18.64
N ILE A 26 -2.76 -11.30 -19.42
CA ILE A 26 -2.65 -9.90 -18.99
C ILE A 26 -4.03 -9.28 -18.79
N VAL A 27 -4.95 -9.48 -19.73
CA VAL A 27 -6.32 -8.95 -19.66
C VAL A 27 -7.10 -9.57 -18.50
N VAL A 28 -6.81 -10.82 -18.12
CA VAL A 28 -7.46 -11.48 -16.98
C VAL A 28 -6.84 -11.04 -15.65
N PHE A 29 -5.51 -11.03 -15.53
CA PHE A 29 -4.83 -10.75 -14.27
C PHE A 29 -4.72 -9.26 -13.94
N ALA A 30 -4.64 -8.37 -14.93
CA ALA A 30 -4.52 -6.94 -14.66
C ALA A 30 -5.75 -6.37 -13.94
N PRO A 31 -7.01 -6.68 -14.32
CA PRO A 31 -8.18 -6.26 -13.54
C PRO A 31 -8.15 -6.84 -12.13
N VAL A 32 -7.79 -8.12 -11.96
CA VAL A 32 -7.72 -8.76 -10.64
C VAL A 32 -6.74 -8.01 -9.73
N THR A 33 -5.54 -7.72 -10.21
CA THR A 33 -4.53 -6.99 -9.43
C THR A 33 -4.92 -5.54 -9.18
N VAL A 34 -5.57 -4.88 -10.15
CA VAL A 34 -6.14 -3.53 -10.00
C VAL A 34 -7.23 -3.56 -8.92
N PHE A 35 -8.21 -4.44 -8.99
CA PHE A 35 -9.29 -4.52 -8.00
C PHE A 35 -8.78 -4.94 -6.62
N LEU A 36 -7.79 -5.83 -6.51
CA LEU A 36 -7.17 -6.15 -5.22
C LEU A 36 -6.35 -4.97 -4.70
N GLY A 37 -5.62 -4.26 -5.55
CA GLY A 37 -4.82 -3.09 -5.17
C GLY A 37 -5.70 -1.91 -4.73
N TYR A 38 -6.63 -1.49 -5.60
CA TYR A 38 -7.58 -0.42 -5.30
C TYR A 38 -8.58 -0.82 -4.22
N GLY A 39 -9.05 -2.07 -4.21
CA GLY A 39 -9.92 -2.60 -3.16
C GLY A 39 -9.22 -2.62 -1.80
N GLY A 40 -7.94 -3.01 -1.77
CA GLY A 40 -7.10 -2.91 -0.58
C GLY A 40 -6.95 -1.46 -0.10
N TRP A 41 -6.69 -0.53 -1.01
CA TRP A 41 -6.63 0.90 -0.67
C TRP A 41 -7.94 1.43 -0.09
N ILE A 42 -9.08 1.11 -0.71
CA ILE A 42 -10.40 1.52 -0.25
C ILE A 42 -10.68 0.93 1.15
N LEU A 43 -10.39 -0.36 1.35
CA LEU A 43 -10.59 -1.02 2.64
C LEU A 43 -9.73 -0.40 3.73
N LEU A 44 -8.45 -0.14 3.47
CA LEU A 44 -7.53 0.50 4.41
C LEU A 44 -7.99 1.92 4.74
N THR A 45 -8.40 2.69 3.74
CA THR A 45 -8.88 4.07 3.93
C THR A 45 -10.17 4.10 4.75
N ALA A 46 -11.13 3.23 4.42
CA ALA A 46 -12.37 3.11 5.18
C ALA A 46 -12.13 2.66 6.63
N THR A 47 -11.22 1.70 6.83
CA THR A 47 -10.84 1.24 8.17
C THR A 47 -10.19 2.37 8.97
N ALA A 48 -9.26 3.11 8.38
CA ALA A 48 -8.62 4.25 9.03
C ALA A 48 -9.62 5.36 9.40
N ALA A 49 -10.62 5.61 8.55
CA ALA A 49 -11.66 6.61 8.81
C ALA A 49 -12.67 6.18 9.89
N LEU A 50 -13.00 4.89 9.97
CA LEU A 50 -14.00 4.39 10.92
C LEU A 50 -13.43 4.07 12.30
N VAL A 51 -12.17 3.65 12.38
CA VAL A 51 -11.53 3.20 13.63
C VAL A 51 -10.89 4.35 14.40
N ASP A 52 -10.87 5.56 13.82
CA ASP A 52 -10.26 6.77 14.38
C ASP A 52 -8.91 6.46 15.05
N TYR A 53 -7.97 5.98 14.23
CA TYR A 53 -6.64 5.55 14.67
C TYR A 53 -5.76 6.77 15.01
N ASP A 54 -6.28 7.73 15.77
CA ASP A 54 -5.52 8.78 16.41
C ASP A 54 -5.17 8.29 17.82
N PRO A 55 -3.95 7.80 18.05
CA PRO A 55 -3.58 7.30 19.36
C PRO A 55 -3.62 8.45 20.38
N GLU A 56 -4.29 8.21 21.50
CA GLU A 56 -4.39 9.17 22.61
C GLU A 56 -3.33 8.89 23.68
N THR A 57 -2.94 9.94 24.41
CA THR A 57 -2.11 9.81 25.61
C THR A 57 -2.89 9.22 26.79
N GLU A 58 -2.21 8.90 27.90
CA GLU A 58 -2.86 8.49 29.16
C GLU A 58 -3.88 9.52 29.69
N THR A 59 -3.78 10.78 29.24
CA THR A 59 -4.70 11.87 29.59
C THR A 59 -5.79 12.12 28.54
N GLY A 60 -5.89 11.29 27.49
CA GLY A 60 -6.89 11.40 26.43
C GLY A 60 -6.61 12.51 25.40
N GLU A 61 -5.37 13.00 25.30
CA GLU A 61 -5.02 14.04 24.32
C GLU A 61 -4.59 13.35 23.00
N PRO A 62 -5.21 13.66 21.84
CA PRO A 62 -4.88 13.02 20.57
C PRO A 62 -3.45 13.35 20.12
N LEU A 63 -2.72 12.36 19.61
CA LEU A 63 -1.36 12.54 19.08
C LEU A 63 -1.29 13.66 18.04
N ARG A 64 -2.32 13.78 17.18
CA ARG A 64 -2.39 14.83 16.16
C ARG A 64 -2.36 16.24 16.76
N GLU A 65 -3.13 16.49 17.81
CA GLU A 65 -3.18 17.81 18.45
C GLU A 65 -1.84 18.17 19.09
N ARG A 66 -1.17 17.17 19.67
CA ARG A 66 0.15 17.31 20.27
C ARG A 66 1.22 17.60 19.21
N LEU A 67 1.21 16.88 18.10
CA LEU A 67 2.11 17.12 16.96
C LEU A 67 1.91 18.52 16.36
N LEU A 68 0.66 18.99 16.25
CA LEU A 68 0.36 20.34 15.75
C LEU A 68 0.84 21.43 16.71
N ALA A 69 0.71 21.24 18.02
CA ALA A 69 1.15 22.20 19.02
C ALA A 69 2.66 22.16 19.29
N TRP A 70 3.32 21.03 19.00
CA TRP A 70 4.73 20.78 19.31
C TRP A 70 5.71 21.86 18.80
N PRO A 71 5.62 22.35 17.55
CA PRO A 71 6.56 23.35 17.04
C PRO A 71 6.55 24.64 17.84
N GLU A 72 5.37 25.14 18.23
CA GLU A 72 5.27 26.37 18.99
C GLU A 72 5.71 26.18 20.44
N ARG A 73 5.31 25.07 21.08
CA ARG A 73 5.79 24.71 22.44
C ARG A 73 7.31 24.61 22.48
N ASN A 74 7.93 23.99 21.48
CA ASN A 74 9.39 23.88 21.38
C ASN A 74 10.06 25.25 21.13
N ARG A 75 9.47 26.09 20.27
CA ARG A 75 9.93 27.47 20.03
C ARG A 75 9.89 28.31 21.31
N ALA A 76 8.85 28.18 22.12
CA ALA A 76 8.73 28.89 23.40
C ALA A 76 9.88 28.55 24.36
N VAL A 77 10.28 27.28 24.44
CA VAL A 77 11.43 26.88 25.27
C VAL A 77 12.74 27.41 24.70
N MET A 78 12.94 27.36 23.39
CA MET A 78 14.14 27.92 22.75
C MET A 78 14.28 29.44 23.01
N ARG A 79 13.18 30.19 23.06
CA ARG A 79 13.18 31.64 23.40
C ARG A 79 13.66 31.92 24.83
N THR A 80 13.59 30.93 25.73
CA THR A 80 14.12 31.04 27.10
C THR A 80 15.56 30.55 27.24
N ASN A 81 16.26 30.27 26.13
CA ASN A 81 17.55 29.59 26.11
C ASN A 81 17.51 28.23 26.84
N GLY A 82 16.40 27.50 26.72
CA GLY A 82 16.25 26.17 27.32
C GLY A 82 16.05 26.16 28.84
N ARG A 83 15.77 27.31 29.46
CA ARG A 83 15.51 27.38 30.92
C ARG A 83 14.06 27.10 31.30
N ALA A 84 13.12 27.19 30.36
CA ALA A 84 11.75 26.75 30.58
C ALA A 84 11.67 25.22 30.63
N GLU A 85 10.61 24.73 31.25
CA GLU A 85 10.30 23.30 31.28
C GLU A 85 10.14 22.76 29.85
N LEU A 86 10.72 21.58 29.61
CA LEU A 86 10.66 20.94 28.30
C LEU A 86 9.20 20.56 27.98
N PRO A 87 8.74 20.79 26.74
CA PRO A 87 7.41 20.39 26.38
C PRO A 87 7.32 18.86 26.36
N VAL A 88 6.15 18.33 26.72
CA VAL A 88 5.86 16.90 26.69
C VAL A 88 6.00 16.33 25.28
N ARG A 89 6.87 15.34 25.08
CA ARG A 89 7.18 14.71 23.79
C ARG A 89 5.91 14.48 22.96
N PRO A 90 5.92 14.80 21.65
CA PRO A 90 4.73 14.69 20.81
C PRO A 90 4.12 13.30 20.89
#